data_AF-A0A0M4H0W3-F1
#
_entry.id   AF-A0A0M4H0W3-F1
#
_cell.length_a   1.000
_cell.length_b   1.000
_cell.length_c   1.000
_cell.angle_alpha   90.00
_cell.angle_beta   90.00
_cell.angle_gamma   90.00
#
_symmetry.space_group_name_H-M   'P 1'
#
loop_
_entity.id
_entity.type
_entity.pdbx_description
1 polymer ?
#
loop_
_entity_poly.entity_id
_entity_poly.type
_entity_poly.pdbx_seq_one_letter_code
_entity_poly.pdbx_strand_id
1 'polypeptide(L)'
;MLELNKIEESLDIPKAIEYIADNQNKNIINYLRVLFVITYFLKEEPYNEKEYLLYTDYLKKIFLESSKKYSDNAEFLFYTGFIISMGEWYFNLTFEQSVEMMTKASEIEPKNELYQWVYFFYLDKKNKKKEYAKHLLGKKTIQKELYSKGLLGRYIYGIIEYAS
;
A
#
# COMPACT_ATOMS: atom_id res chain seq x y z
N MET A 1 15.54 -6.39 -6.64
CA MET A 1 14.26 -6.18 -7.38
C MET A 1 13.68 -7.48 -7.95
N LEU A 2 14.44 -8.28 -8.71
CA LEU A 2 13.93 -9.55 -9.28
C LEU A 2 13.46 -10.56 -8.22
N GLU A 3 14.10 -10.59 -7.06
CA GLU A 3 13.74 -11.51 -5.97
C GLU A 3 12.38 -11.19 -5.34
N LEU A 4 12.16 -9.94 -4.91
CA LEU A 4 10.87 -9.54 -4.31
C LEU A 4 9.70 -9.65 -5.30
N ASN A 5 9.94 -9.46 -6.60
CA ASN A 5 8.90 -9.71 -7.62
C ASN A 5 8.45 -11.18 -7.61
N LYS A 6 9.39 -12.13 -7.51
CA LYS A 6 9.06 -13.57 -7.45
C LYS A 6 8.30 -13.91 -6.18
N ILE A 7 8.71 -13.35 -5.04
CA ILE A 7 8.04 -13.52 -3.75
C ILE A 7 6.59 -13.02 -3.83
N GLU A 8 6.38 -11.85 -4.44
CA GLU A 8 5.06 -11.27 -4.67
C GLU A 8 4.18 -12.15 -5.57
N GLU A 9 4.73 -12.67 -6.67
CA GLU A 9 4.00 -13.51 -7.63
C GLU A 9 3.56 -14.84 -7.02
N SER A 10 4.35 -15.40 -6.12
CA SER A 10 4.02 -16.65 -5.42
C SER A 10 3.33 -16.45 -4.06
N LEU A 11 3.15 -15.20 -3.61
CA LEU A 11 2.69 -14.84 -2.27
C LEU A 11 3.42 -15.61 -1.15
N ASP A 12 4.75 -15.76 -1.27
CA ASP A 12 5.57 -16.51 -0.31
C ASP A 12 5.86 -15.66 0.94
N ILE A 13 4.92 -15.67 1.89
CA ILE A 13 4.97 -14.82 3.09
C ILE A 13 6.24 -15.05 3.94
N PRO A 14 6.66 -16.29 4.23
CA PRO A 14 7.93 -16.53 4.94
C PRO A 14 9.11 -15.84 4.25
N LYS A 15 9.24 -15.97 2.91
CA LYS A 15 10.32 -15.27 2.19
C LYS A 15 10.18 -13.76 2.19
N ALA A 16 8.96 -13.22 2.15
CA ALA A 16 8.75 -11.77 2.25
C ALA A 16 9.26 -11.23 3.60
N ILE A 17 9.02 -11.96 4.68
CA ILE A 17 9.49 -11.64 6.03
C ILE A 17 11.02 -11.73 6.11
N GLU A 18 11.61 -12.83 5.62
CA GLU A 18 13.07 -13.00 5.56
C GLU A 18 13.74 -11.88 4.74
N TYR A 19 13.15 -11.55 3.60
CA TYR A 19 13.66 -10.51 2.71
C TYR A 19 13.75 -9.15 3.40
N ILE A 20 12.72 -8.74 4.14
CA ILE A 20 12.72 -7.43 4.84
C ILE A 20 13.48 -7.46 6.17
N ALA A 21 13.78 -8.63 6.71
CA ALA A 21 14.64 -8.78 7.89
C ALA A 21 16.10 -8.40 7.58
N ASP A 22 16.56 -8.59 6.33
CA ASP A 22 17.87 -8.12 5.88
C ASP A 22 17.93 -6.59 5.83
N ASN A 23 18.84 -6.00 6.60
CA ASN A 23 19.04 -4.55 6.65
C ASN A 23 19.37 -3.92 5.29
N GLN A 24 20.00 -4.65 4.37
CA GLN A 24 20.29 -4.14 3.03
C GLN A 24 19.01 -3.88 2.21
N ASN A 25 17.94 -4.60 2.54
CA ASN A 25 16.65 -4.50 1.86
C ASN A 25 15.71 -3.46 2.50
N LYS A 26 16.08 -2.85 3.65
CA LYS A 26 15.22 -1.93 4.40
C LYS A 26 15.19 -0.52 3.81
N ASN A 27 14.33 -0.34 2.80
CA ASN A 27 13.94 0.96 2.26
C ASN A 27 12.42 1.07 2.16
N ILE A 28 11.94 2.29 1.96
CA ILE A 28 10.52 2.63 1.89
C ILE A 28 9.75 1.74 0.90
N ILE A 29 10.26 1.56 -0.33
CA ILE A 29 9.60 0.78 -1.37
C ILE A 29 9.44 -0.68 -0.95
N ASN A 30 10.52 -1.29 -0.43
CA ASN A 30 10.47 -2.69 -0.01
C ASN A 30 9.56 -2.90 1.20
N TYR A 31 9.51 -1.95 2.15
CA TYR A 31 8.54 -2.00 3.25
C TYR A 31 7.10 -1.99 2.73
N LEU A 32 6.76 -1.02 1.88
CA LEU A 32 5.42 -0.90 1.32
C LEU A 32 4.98 -2.17 0.59
N ARG A 33 5.89 -2.74 -0.20
CA ARG A 33 5.68 -3.97 -0.95
C ARG A 33 5.42 -5.17 -0.05
N VAL A 34 6.25 -5.37 0.97
CA VAL A 34 6.09 -6.48 1.92
C VAL A 34 4.85 -6.32 2.78
N LEU A 35 4.56 -5.11 3.28
CA LEU A 35 3.32 -4.81 3.99
C LEU A 35 2.10 -5.18 3.14
N PHE A 36 2.07 -4.74 1.88
CA PHE A 36 0.97 -5.06 0.97
C PHE A 36 0.81 -6.56 0.74
N VAL A 37 1.89 -7.29 0.47
CA VAL A 37 1.84 -8.74 0.22
C VAL A 37 1.25 -9.49 1.40
N ILE A 38 1.69 -9.19 2.62
CA ILE A 38 1.18 -9.84 3.83
C ILE A 38 -0.29 -9.48 4.05
N THR A 39 -0.68 -8.21 3.91
CA THR A 39 -2.07 -7.78 4.06
C THR A 39 -2.98 -8.42 3.00
N TYR A 40 -2.54 -8.50 1.75
CA TYR A 40 -3.28 -9.12 0.67
C TYR A 40 -3.51 -10.62 0.94
N PHE A 41 -2.44 -11.35 1.31
CA PHE A 41 -2.54 -12.77 1.68
C PHE A 41 -3.52 -12.99 2.83
N LEU A 42 -3.40 -12.21 3.91
CA LEU A 42 -4.29 -12.31 5.08
C LEU A 42 -5.77 -12.03 4.77
N LYS A 43 -6.05 -11.32 3.68
CA LYS A 43 -7.41 -10.96 3.28
C LYS A 43 -8.02 -11.96 2.31
N GLU A 44 -7.25 -12.44 1.34
CA GLU A 44 -7.79 -13.15 0.17
C GLU A 44 -7.52 -14.66 0.21
N GLU A 45 -6.49 -15.11 0.92
CA GLU A 45 -6.07 -16.52 0.90
C GLU A 45 -6.63 -17.32 2.08
N PRO A 46 -6.90 -18.63 1.90
CA PRO A 46 -7.22 -19.52 3.01
C PRO A 46 -5.96 -19.78 3.85
N TYR A 47 -6.08 -19.61 5.17
CA TYR A 47 -5.00 -19.87 6.13
C TYR A 47 -5.50 -20.64 7.34
N ASN A 48 -4.58 -21.31 8.04
CA ASN A 48 -4.88 -21.85 9.36
C ASN A 48 -4.65 -20.79 10.47
N GLU A 49 -5.19 -21.04 11.65
CA GLU A 49 -5.09 -20.13 12.80
C GLU A 49 -3.63 -19.81 13.20
N LYS A 50 -2.73 -20.79 13.08
CA LYS A 50 -1.32 -20.59 13.43
C LYS A 50 -0.63 -19.65 12.44
N GLU A 51 -0.87 -19.81 11.14
CA GLU A 51 -0.35 -18.91 10.10
C GLU A 51 -0.92 -17.51 10.25
N TYR A 52 -2.23 -17.41 10.54
CA TYR A 52 -2.89 -16.14 10.81
C TYR A 52 -2.22 -15.36 11.94
N LEU A 53 -2.08 -15.98 13.12
CA LEU A 53 -1.45 -15.36 14.28
C LEU A 53 0.01 -14.97 13.99
N LEU A 54 0.75 -15.84 13.31
CA LEU A 54 2.14 -15.59 12.97
C LEU A 54 2.30 -14.37 12.04
N TYR A 55 1.56 -14.35 10.93
CA TYR A 55 1.71 -13.33 9.91
C TYR A 55 1.10 -11.99 10.32
N THR A 56 0.04 -11.99 11.14
CA THR A 56 -0.47 -10.74 11.74
C THR A 56 0.53 -10.13 12.71
N ASP A 57 1.25 -10.93 13.50
CA ASP A 57 2.31 -10.44 14.38
C ASP A 57 3.49 -9.84 13.59
N TYR A 58 3.90 -10.49 12.50
CA TYR A 58 4.95 -9.94 11.62
C TYR A 58 4.50 -8.66 10.92
N LEU A 59 3.28 -8.61 10.41
CA LEU A 59 2.71 -7.42 9.78
C LEU A 59 2.78 -6.22 10.74
N LYS A 60 2.35 -6.40 12.00
CA LYS A 60 2.43 -5.36 13.04
C LYS A 60 3.86 -4.93 13.30
N LYS A 61 4.81 -5.86 13.44
CA LYS A 61 6.23 -5.54 13.68
C LYS A 61 6.83 -4.73 12.53
N ILE A 62 6.62 -5.15 11.29
CA ILE A 62 7.13 -4.48 10.09
C ILE A 62 6.50 -3.09 9.95
N PHE A 63 5.19 -2.96 10.22
CA PHE A 63 4.50 -1.68 10.21
C PHE A 63 5.05 -0.72 11.26
N LEU A 64 5.25 -1.17 12.50
CA LEU A 64 5.80 -0.35 13.58
C LEU A 64 7.25 0.07 13.29
N GLU A 65 8.08 -0.84 12.76
CA GLU A 65 9.46 -0.53 12.38
C GLU A 65 9.52 0.53 11.28
N SER A 66 8.77 0.32 10.19
CA SER A 66 8.75 1.24 9.06
C SER A 66 8.15 2.60 9.42
N SER A 67 7.08 2.62 10.22
CA SER A 67 6.43 3.85 10.68
C SER A 67 7.37 4.70 11.53
N LYS A 68 8.18 4.10 12.42
CA LYS A 68 9.20 4.84 13.19
C LYS A 68 10.21 5.57 12.31
N LYS A 69 10.43 5.10 11.07
CA LYS A 69 11.41 5.67 10.14
C LYS A 69 10.80 6.63 9.12
N TYR A 70 9.54 6.44 8.76
CA TYR A 70 8.93 7.10 7.59
C TYR A 70 7.56 7.75 7.85
N SER A 71 7.14 7.95 9.11
CA SER A 71 5.83 8.52 9.47
C SER A 71 5.53 9.93 8.92
N ASP A 72 6.55 10.67 8.51
CA ASP A 72 6.42 12.01 7.91
C ASP A 72 6.75 12.04 6.41
N ASN A 73 6.99 10.88 5.81
CA ASN A 73 7.22 10.77 4.38
C ASN A 73 5.89 10.61 3.63
N ALA A 74 5.63 11.47 2.64
CA ALA A 74 4.38 11.48 1.89
C ALA A 74 4.11 10.16 1.15
N GLU A 75 5.11 9.58 0.50
CA GLU A 75 5.00 8.29 -0.18
C GLU A 75 4.62 7.18 0.79
N PHE A 76 5.27 7.12 1.95
CA PHE A 76 4.96 6.12 2.96
C PHE A 76 3.53 6.28 3.49
N LEU A 77 3.14 7.52 3.83
CA LEU A 77 1.80 7.85 4.32
C LEU A 77 0.72 7.47 3.31
N PHE A 78 0.90 7.80 2.04
CA PHE A 78 -0.07 7.51 0.98
C PHE A 78 -0.27 6.00 0.82
N TYR A 79 0.82 5.27 0.57
CA TYR A 79 0.72 3.85 0.26
C TYR A 79 0.36 3.01 1.49
N THR A 80 0.89 3.34 2.67
CA THR A 80 0.53 2.61 3.90
C THR A 80 -0.91 2.92 4.32
N GLY A 81 -1.38 4.17 4.17
CA GLY A 81 -2.79 4.50 4.37
C GLY A 81 -3.71 3.70 3.44
N PHE A 82 -3.34 3.56 2.16
CA PHE A 82 -4.04 2.69 1.24
C PHE A 82 -4.05 1.22 1.70
N ILE A 83 -2.91 0.66 2.11
CA ILE A 83 -2.80 -0.73 2.61
C ILE A 83 -3.68 -0.93 3.85
N ILE A 84 -3.65 0.00 4.82
CA ILE A 84 -4.47 -0.06 6.03
C ILE A 84 -5.95 -0.05 5.67
N SER A 85 -6.38 0.75 4.68
CA SER A 85 -7.78 0.80 4.25
C SER A 85 -8.32 -0.53 3.71
N MET A 86 -7.44 -1.49 3.38
CA MET A 86 -7.83 -2.83 2.93
C MET A 86 -8.08 -3.82 4.08
N GLY A 87 -7.58 -3.53 5.29
CA GLY A 87 -7.56 -4.46 6.43
C GLY A 87 -7.12 -3.76 7.73
N GLU A 88 -7.86 -2.74 8.14
CA GLU A 88 -7.51 -1.79 9.20
C GLU A 88 -7.29 -2.48 10.56
N TRP A 89 -8.07 -3.54 10.82
CA TRP A 89 -8.02 -4.36 12.03
C TRP A 89 -6.63 -4.98 12.27
N TYR A 90 -5.87 -5.29 11.22
CA TYR A 90 -4.53 -5.87 11.35
C TYR A 90 -3.52 -4.88 11.91
N PHE A 91 -3.75 -3.59 11.70
CA PHE A 91 -2.86 -2.50 12.09
C PHE A 91 -3.28 -1.83 13.41
N ASN A 92 -4.41 -2.25 13.98
CA ASN A 92 -5.03 -1.59 15.14
C ASN A 92 -5.29 -0.09 14.89
N LEU A 93 -5.78 0.21 13.69
CA LEU A 93 -6.17 1.54 13.25
C LEU A 93 -7.58 1.50 12.71
N THR A 94 -8.23 2.65 12.61
CA THR A 94 -9.53 2.78 11.95
C THR A 94 -9.36 3.09 10.47
N PHE A 95 -10.42 2.86 9.72
CA PHE A 95 -10.49 3.27 8.32
C PHE A 95 -10.27 4.80 8.18
N GLU A 96 -10.85 5.61 9.06
CA GLU A 96 -10.69 7.08 9.05
C GLU A 96 -9.21 7.47 9.23
N GLN A 97 -8.50 6.82 10.15
CA GLN A 97 -7.05 7.07 10.34
C GLN A 97 -6.24 6.72 9.08
N SER A 98 -6.64 5.69 8.34
CA SER A 98 -6.02 5.36 7.05
C SER A 98 -6.23 6.47 6.00
N VAL A 99 -7.43 7.07 5.98
CA VAL A 99 -7.77 8.19 5.10
C VAL A 99 -7.04 9.47 5.53
N GLU A 100 -6.89 9.71 6.82
CA GLU A 100 -6.09 10.83 7.36
C GLU A 100 -4.62 10.73 6.93
N MET A 101 -4.02 9.54 6.96
CA MET A 101 -2.65 9.33 6.47
C MET A 101 -2.51 9.69 4.98
N MET A 102 -3.42 9.19 4.14
CA MET A 102 -3.41 9.52 2.71
C MET A 102 -3.68 11.02 2.46
N THR A 103 -4.56 11.64 3.26
CA THR A 103 -4.82 13.08 3.19
C THR A 103 -3.58 13.88 3.56
N LYS A 104 -2.88 13.53 4.65
CA LYS A 104 -1.61 14.16 5.04
C LYS A 104 -0.56 14.05 3.94
N ALA A 105 -0.47 12.92 3.24
CA ALA A 105 0.44 12.78 2.09
C ALA A 105 0.12 13.80 0.97
N SER A 106 -1.17 14.00 0.68
CA SER A 106 -1.65 14.97 -0.29
C SER A 106 -1.38 16.43 0.13
N GLU A 107 -1.31 16.71 1.43
CA GLU A 107 -0.97 18.03 1.97
C GLU A 107 0.54 18.29 1.92
N ILE A 108 1.36 17.27 2.16
CA ILE A 108 2.82 17.36 2.05
C ILE A 108 3.23 17.55 0.58
N GLU A 109 2.61 16.82 -0.34
CA GLU A 109 2.86 16.91 -1.78
C GLU A 109 1.60 17.30 -2.57
N PRO A 110 1.16 18.58 -2.50
CA PRO A 110 -0.11 19.02 -3.10
C PRO A 110 -0.13 18.99 -4.63
N LYS A 111 1.04 18.86 -5.27
CA LYS A 111 1.19 18.73 -6.73
C LYS A 111 1.21 17.28 -7.19
N ASN A 112 1.25 16.31 -6.27
CA ASN A 112 1.23 14.90 -6.61
C ASN A 112 -0.21 14.46 -6.92
N GLU A 113 -0.53 14.33 -8.20
CA GLU A 113 -1.87 14.00 -8.67
C GLU A 113 -2.33 12.60 -8.24
N LEU A 114 -1.40 11.67 -8.04
CA LEU A 114 -1.76 10.36 -7.48
C LEU A 114 -2.27 10.53 -6.05
N TYR A 115 -1.65 11.40 -5.24
CA TYR A 115 -2.04 11.57 -3.84
C TYR A 115 -3.36 12.32 -3.72
N GLN A 116 -3.64 13.24 -4.64
CA GLN A 116 -4.94 13.91 -4.73
C GLN A 116 -6.09 12.94 -5.04
N TRP A 117 -5.81 11.73 -5.54
CA TRP A 117 -6.84 10.72 -5.79
C TRP A 117 -7.61 10.32 -4.52
N VAL A 118 -6.96 10.37 -3.33
CA VAL A 118 -7.64 10.07 -2.06
C VAL A 118 -8.88 10.94 -1.86
N TYR A 119 -8.78 12.22 -2.23
CA TYR A 119 -9.88 13.16 -2.14
C TYR A 119 -11.05 12.70 -3.00
N PHE A 120 -10.81 12.30 -4.25
CA PHE A 120 -11.86 11.88 -5.17
C PHE A 120 -12.45 10.51 -4.86
N PHE A 121 -11.69 9.62 -4.22
CA PHE A 121 -12.11 8.25 -3.97
C PHE A 121 -12.83 8.07 -2.63
N TYR A 122 -12.35 8.75 -1.58
CA TYR A 122 -12.84 8.57 -0.21
C TYR A 122 -13.62 9.77 0.32
N LEU A 123 -13.37 10.98 -0.19
CA LEU A 123 -13.90 12.23 0.40
C LEU A 123 -14.89 12.97 -0.51
N ASP A 124 -14.83 12.78 -1.84
CA ASP A 124 -15.62 13.56 -2.80
C ASP A 124 -17.06 13.05 -2.90
N LYS A 125 -17.99 13.90 -2.44
CA LYS A 125 -19.44 13.70 -2.55
C LYS A 125 -20.03 14.13 -3.90
N LYS A 126 -19.21 14.66 -4.83
CA LYS A 126 -19.65 15.24 -6.12
C LYS A 126 -19.45 14.32 -7.33
N ASN A 127 -19.12 13.04 -7.14
CA ASN A 127 -19.03 12.01 -8.18
C ASN A 127 -17.99 12.27 -9.30
N LYS A 128 -16.92 13.06 -9.07
CA LYS A 128 -15.86 13.28 -10.08
C LYS A 128 -14.83 12.16 -10.17
N LYS A 129 -14.97 11.12 -9.34
CA LYS A 129 -14.10 9.93 -9.28
C LYS A 129 -13.75 9.36 -10.66
N LYS A 130 -14.74 9.20 -11.54
CA LYS A 130 -14.55 8.62 -12.87
C LYS A 130 -13.68 9.47 -13.79
N GLU A 131 -13.94 10.78 -13.83
CA GLU A 131 -13.16 11.73 -14.63
C GLU A 131 -11.71 11.79 -14.15
N TYR A 132 -11.50 11.84 -12.84
CA TYR A 132 -10.17 11.87 -12.27
C TYR A 132 -9.40 10.56 -12.50
N ALA A 133 -10.06 9.41 -12.38
CA ALA A 133 -9.47 8.12 -12.70
C ALA A 133 -8.98 8.06 -14.16
N LYS A 134 -9.81 8.49 -15.13
CA LYS A 134 -9.40 8.58 -16.55
C LYS A 134 -8.20 9.50 -16.75
N HIS A 135 -8.18 10.65 -16.06
CA HIS A 135 -7.05 11.59 -16.11
C HIS A 135 -5.75 10.94 -15.63
N LEU A 136 -5.79 10.20 -14.53
CA LEU A 136 -4.61 9.47 -14.01
C LEU A 136 -4.15 8.38 -14.98
N LEU A 137 -5.07 7.59 -15.54
CA LEU A 137 -4.75 6.52 -16.50
C LEU A 137 -4.17 7.05 -17.82
N GLY A 138 -4.49 8.30 -18.19
CA GLY A 138 -3.88 8.98 -19.34
C GLY A 138 -2.40 9.30 -19.16
N LYS A 139 -1.84 9.16 -17.95
CA LYS A 139 -0.48 9.60 -17.61
C LYS A 139 0.48 8.43 -17.48
N LYS A 140 1.38 8.30 -18.46
CA LYS A 140 2.48 7.31 -18.43
C LYS A 140 3.38 7.44 -17.20
N THR A 141 3.52 8.65 -16.63
CA THR A 141 4.30 8.88 -15.41
C THR A 141 3.67 8.19 -14.20
N ILE A 142 2.36 8.30 -14.04
CA ILE A 142 1.60 7.64 -12.96
C ILE A 142 1.68 6.13 -13.09
N GLN A 143 1.51 5.59 -14.30
CA GLN A 143 1.67 4.15 -14.55
C GLN A 143 3.07 3.66 -14.16
N LYS A 144 4.12 4.37 -14.59
CA LYS A 144 5.52 4.02 -14.25
C LYS A 144 5.78 4.09 -12.75
N GLU A 145 5.29 5.13 -12.09
CA GLU A 145 5.42 5.31 -10.64
C GLU A 145 4.77 4.14 -9.89
N LEU A 146 3.52 3.81 -10.22
CA LEU A 146 2.82 2.69 -9.60
C LEU A 146 3.55 1.37 -9.88
N TYR A 147 3.93 1.09 -11.12
CA TYR A 147 4.56 -0.19 -11.47
C TYR A 147 5.94 -0.37 -10.80
N SER A 148 6.61 0.72 -10.42
CA SER A 148 7.83 0.66 -9.61
C SER A 148 7.62 0.05 -8.21
N LYS A 149 6.38 -0.03 -7.74
CA LYS A 149 5.98 -0.59 -6.44
C LYS A 149 5.52 -2.04 -6.51
N GLY A 150 5.84 -2.77 -7.59
CA GLY A 150 5.53 -4.20 -7.70
C GLY A 150 4.03 -4.49 -7.63
N LEU A 151 3.65 -5.52 -6.88
CA LEU A 151 2.25 -5.94 -6.74
C LEU A 151 1.34 -4.85 -6.16
N LEU A 152 1.78 -4.10 -5.15
CA LEU A 152 1.02 -2.99 -4.55
C LEU A 152 0.57 -1.97 -5.60
N GLY A 153 1.51 -1.48 -6.41
CA GLY A 153 1.18 -0.45 -7.39
C GLY A 153 0.36 -0.97 -8.56
N ARG A 154 0.56 -2.23 -8.97
CA ARG A 154 -0.31 -2.90 -9.95
C ARG A 154 -1.75 -3.03 -9.42
N TYR A 155 -1.92 -3.37 -8.15
CA TYR A 155 -3.22 -3.47 -7.51
C TYR A 155 -3.93 -2.11 -7.46
N ILE A 156 -3.23 -1.07 -7.03
CA ILE A 156 -3.75 0.31 -7.05
C ILE A 156 -4.13 0.74 -8.46
N TYR A 157 -3.28 0.48 -9.45
CA TYR A 157 -3.57 0.82 -10.84
C TYR A 157 -4.86 0.15 -11.33
N GLY A 158 -5.06 -1.14 -11.01
CA GLY A 158 -6.29 -1.86 -11.32
C GLY A 158 -7.54 -1.26 -10.65
N ILE A 159 -7.43 -0.71 -9.44
CA ILE A 159 -8.54 0.00 -8.80
C ILE A 159 -8.85 1.32 -9.51
N ILE A 160 -7.83 2.05 -9.96
CA ILE A 160 -8.04 3.26 -10.78
C ILE A 160 -8.74 2.89 -12.09
N GLU A 161 -8.32 1.80 -12.76
CA GLU A 161 -8.99 1.28 -13.97
C GLU A 161 -10.46 0.94 -13.71
N TYR A 162 -10.75 0.21 -12.64
CA TYR A 162 -12.12 -0.14 -12.26
C TYR A 162 -12.99 1.09 -11.95
N ALA A 163 -12.38 2.17 -11.45
CA ALA A 163 -13.06 3.41 -11.13
C ALA A 163 -13.30 4.33 -12.35
N SER A 164 -12.75 4.00 -13.53
CA SER A 164 -12.74 4.84 -14.74
C SER A 164 -13.94 4.67 -15.69
#